data_AF-A0A4P6MK81-F1
#
_entry.id   AF-A0A4P6MK81-F1
#
_cell.length_a   1.000
_cell.length_b   1.000
_cell.length_c   1.000
_cell.angle_alpha   90.00
_cell.angle_beta   90.00
_cell.angle_gamma   90.00
#
_symmetry.space_group_name_H-M   'P 1'
#
loop_
_entity.id
_entity.type
_entity.pdbx_description
1 polymer ?
#
loop_
_entity_poly.entity_id
_entity_poly.type
_entity_poly.pdbx_seq_one_letter_code
_entity_poly.pdbx_strand_id
1 'polypeptide(L)'
;MASDDTNTAPGRMIAISSGKGGVGKSTVTTNVAVALARMGLRVGIVDADIYGPSIPGMLGIPVGTPPAMSPDRKVIPSEAFGIKVISMAMLSQDDNPAILRGPMVTKYLQMFVRQVDWGPLDILLLDLPPGTGDIQLTLAQAFPLTGAVVVSTPQDVSLKIARRGLRMMEQVKVPILGVIENMSGFTCPSCGTLTHIFHQGGGAAIAAELGVPFLGKVPLDPHVVDTGDAGTPLVDAAPDSPAAEAYRQIAGALSGGSGPVGGVAMPFAWTITDEKSRPSVSPVEPGMAPDRLADVDYDATGLALSWADGRVQRLSPRDLRISCQCAACREEMTGAALLDPSTVRLDIRVTRIWSVGNYALGISFSDGHDTGIYTFKALREIEDAELEDV
;
A
#
# COMPACT_ATOMS: atom_id res chain seq x y z
N MET A 1 -13.67 -17.54 -28.27
CA MET A 1 -14.11 -16.96 -26.98
C MET A 1 -12.93 -16.19 -26.44
N ALA A 2 -13.00 -14.85 -26.50
CA ALA A 2 -11.96 -13.99 -25.98
C ALA A 2 -11.97 -14.08 -24.45
N SER A 3 -10.82 -14.43 -23.87
CA SER A 3 -10.57 -14.30 -22.43
C SER A 3 -10.48 -12.82 -22.11
N ASP A 4 -11.45 -12.32 -21.37
CA ASP A 4 -11.51 -10.97 -20.84
C ASP A 4 -10.45 -10.87 -19.73
N ASP A 5 -9.20 -10.64 -20.14
CA ASP A 5 -8.03 -10.51 -19.27
C ASP A 5 -7.97 -9.09 -18.67
N THR A 6 -9.10 -8.60 -18.15
CA THR A 6 -9.11 -7.40 -17.33
C THR A 6 -8.50 -7.77 -16.00
N ASN A 7 -7.19 -7.58 -15.90
CA ASN A 7 -6.44 -7.50 -14.65
C ASN A 7 -6.99 -6.33 -13.83
N THR A 8 -8.18 -6.47 -13.24
CA THR A 8 -8.75 -5.47 -12.33
C THR A 8 -7.88 -5.47 -11.10
N ALA A 9 -7.06 -4.43 -10.97
CA ALA A 9 -6.34 -4.14 -9.74
C ALA A 9 -7.34 -4.20 -8.56
N PRO A 10 -6.94 -4.77 -7.41
CA PRO A 10 -7.81 -4.83 -6.24
C PRO A 10 -8.23 -3.41 -5.87
N GLY A 11 -9.52 -3.17 -5.61
CA GLY A 11 -10.12 -1.84 -5.47
C GLY A 11 -9.30 -0.85 -4.64
N ARG A 12 -9.59 -0.70 -3.35
CA ARG A 12 -8.80 0.14 -2.46
C ARG A 12 -7.74 -0.68 -1.75
N MET A 13 -6.47 -0.47 -2.07
CA MET A 13 -5.34 -1.05 -1.33
C MET A 13 -5.01 -0.18 -0.12
N ILE A 14 -5.21 -0.69 1.09
CA ILE A 14 -4.96 0.04 2.34
C ILE A 14 -3.87 -0.68 3.13
N ALA A 15 -2.77 0.02 3.39
CA ALA A 15 -1.74 -0.48 4.28
C ALA A 15 -2.12 -0.29 5.75
N ILE A 16 -1.96 -1.32 6.56
CA ILE A 16 -2.05 -1.23 8.02
C ILE A 16 -0.62 -1.27 8.56
N SER A 17 -0.18 -0.18 9.18
CA SER A 17 1.18 0.00 9.70
C SER A 17 1.20 0.24 11.20
N SER A 18 2.33 -0.03 11.85
CA SER A 18 2.59 0.35 13.23
C SER A 18 4.04 0.78 13.44
N GLY A 19 4.27 1.75 14.31
CA GLY A 19 5.62 2.23 14.64
C GLY A 19 6.47 1.24 15.45
N LYS A 20 5.85 0.22 16.04
CA LYS A 20 6.49 -0.82 16.87
C LYS A 20 5.70 -2.12 16.84
N GLY A 21 6.37 -3.22 17.21
CA GLY A 21 5.74 -4.54 17.39
C GLY A 21 4.86 -4.58 18.65
N GLY A 22 3.91 -5.52 18.68
CA GLY A 22 3.08 -5.78 19.86
C GLY A 22 1.89 -4.82 20.06
N VAL A 23 1.63 -3.88 19.15
CA VAL A 23 0.48 -2.96 19.25
C VAL A 23 -0.87 -3.58 18.85
N GLY A 24 -0.90 -4.86 18.48
CA GLY A 24 -2.10 -5.56 18.00
C GLY A 24 -2.52 -5.21 16.57
N LYS A 25 -1.59 -4.76 15.72
CA LYS A 25 -1.81 -4.41 14.31
C LYS A 25 -2.57 -5.50 13.55
N SER A 26 -2.09 -6.74 13.57
CA SER A 26 -2.71 -7.86 12.85
C SER A 26 -4.10 -8.19 13.40
N THR A 27 -4.30 -8.09 14.71
CA THR A 27 -5.62 -8.25 15.34
C THR A 27 -6.62 -7.19 14.87
N VAL A 28 -6.17 -5.94 14.76
CA VAL A 28 -6.96 -4.85 14.19
C VAL A 28 -7.26 -5.14 12.71
N THR A 29 -6.26 -5.51 11.92
CA THR A 29 -6.42 -5.85 10.50
C THR A 29 -7.49 -6.93 10.30
N THR A 30 -7.39 -8.06 11.02
CA THR A 30 -8.34 -9.17 10.92
C THR A 30 -9.77 -8.75 11.27
N ASN A 31 -9.98 -8.11 12.42
CA ASN A 31 -11.32 -7.77 12.87
C ASN A 31 -11.98 -6.68 12.01
N VAL A 32 -11.20 -5.69 11.57
CA VAL A 32 -11.68 -4.66 10.63
C VAL A 32 -12.03 -5.29 9.27
N ALA A 33 -11.22 -6.22 8.76
CA ALA A 33 -11.51 -6.90 7.50
C ALA A 33 -12.83 -7.66 7.53
N VAL A 34 -13.07 -8.40 8.61
CA VAL A 34 -14.29 -9.18 8.79
C VAL A 34 -15.49 -8.25 8.97
N ALA A 35 -15.34 -7.16 9.74
CA ALA A 35 -16.39 -6.14 9.86
C ALA A 35 -16.74 -5.50 8.51
N LEU A 36 -15.75 -5.16 7.67
CA LEU A 36 -15.97 -4.67 6.30
C LEU A 36 -16.71 -5.70 5.44
N ALA A 37 -16.35 -6.98 5.53
CA ALA A 37 -17.05 -8.05 4.82
C ALA A 37 -18.50 -8.22 5.28
N ARG A 38 -18.78 -8.05 6.59
CA ARG A 38 -20.16 -8.04 7.13
C ARG A 38 -20.98 -6.84 6.66
N MET A 39 -20.33 -5.76 6.23
CA MET A 39 -20.97 -4.63 5.55
C MET A 39 -21.25 -4.89 4.06
N GLY A 40 -20.91 -6.07 3.54
CA GLY A 40 -21.16 -6.46 2.15
C GLY A 40 -20.00 -6.14 1.18
N LEU A 41 -18.85 -5.70 1.68
CA LEU A 41 -17.67 -5.44 0.87
C LEU A 41 -16.91 -6.74 0.56
N ARG A 42 -16.33 -6.82 -0.63
CA ARG A 42 -15.41 -7.90 -1.02
C ARG A 42 -14.02 -7.54 -0.53
N VAL A 43 -13.55 -8.24 0.50
CA VAL A 43 -12.32 -7.89 1.22
C VAL A 43 -11.26 -8.97 1.07
N GLY A 44 -10.03 -8.55 0.79
CA GLY A 44 -8.86 -9.41 0.86
C GLY A 44 -7.85 -8.92 1.92
N ILE A 45 -7.04 -9.84 2.44
CA ILE A 45 -5.91 -9.54 3.32
C ILE A 45 -4.62 -10.15 2.76
N VAL A 46 -3.59 -9.33 2.63
CA VAL A 46 -2.20 -9.79 2.51
C VAL A 46 -1.54 -9.67 3.87
N ASP A 47 -1.20 -10.80 4.48
CA ASP A 47 -0.35 -10.85 5.67
C ASP A 47 1.12 -10.71 5.25
N ALA A 48 1.63 -9.48 5.33
CA ALA A 48 2.98 -9.13 4.93
C ALA A 48 3.98 -9.18 6.11
N ASP A 49 3.54 -9.57 7.30
CA ASP A 49 4.42 -9.77 8.45
C ASP A 49 5.13 -11.13 8.37
N ILE A 50 6.19 -11.18 7.56
CA ILE A 50 6.90 -12.42 7.20
C ILE A 50 7.56 -13.09 8.41
N TYR A 51 7.94 -12.32 9.43
CA TYR A 51 8.65 -12.85 10.60
C TYR A 51 7.73 -13.28 11.74
N GLY A 52 6.48 -12.79 11.75
CA GLY A 52 5.48 -13.12 12.76
C GLY A 52 4.07 -13.18 12.17
N PRO A 53 3.83 -14.00 11.13
CA PRO A 53 2.51 -14.09 10.52
C PRO A 53 1.52 -14.64 11.54
N SER A 54 0.43 -13.90 11.76
CA SER A 54 -0.57 -14.23 12.79
C SER A 54 -1.99 -14.33 12.24
N ILE A 55 -2.24 -13.78 11.06
CA ILE A 55 -3.59 -13.70 10.47
C ILE A 55 -4.19 -15.08 10.19
N PRO A 56 -3.46 -16.06 9.62
CA PRO A 56 -4.03 -17.39 9.39
C PRO A 56 -4.51 -18.05 10.69
N GLY A 57 -3.73 -17.94 11.77
CA GLY A 57 -4.10 -18.47 13.08
C GLY A 57 -5.38 -17.83 13.62
N MET A 58 -5.48 -16.49 13.57
CA MET A 58 -6.67 -15.75 14.01
C MET A 58 -7.94 -16.03 13.19
N LEU A 59 -7.80 -16.68 12.05
CA LEU A 59 -8.89 -17.07 11.15
C LEU A 59 -9.11 -18.58 11.09
N GLY A 60 -8.38 -19.37 11.90
CA GLY A 60 -8.47 -20.82 11.87
C GLY A 60 -8.05 -21.44 10.53
N ILE A 61 -7.28 -20.72 9.72
CA ILE A 61 -6.80 -21.18 8.42
C ILE A 61 -5.58 -22.09 8.65
N PRO A 62 -5.57 -23.32 8.09
CA PRO A 62 -4.41 -24.21 8.20
C PRO A 62 -3.13 -23.56 7.65
N VAL A 63 -2.04 -23.69 8.40
CA VAL A 63 -0.69 -23.24 8.01
C VAL A 63 0.12 -24.41 7.44
N GLY A 64 1.22 -24.12 6.72
CA GLY A 64 2.10 -25.14 6.15
C GLY A 64 1.51 -25.95 5.00
N THR A 65 0.32 -25.57 4.50
CA THR A 65 -0.28 -26.16 3.30
C THR A 65 -0.24 -25.12 2.18
N PRO A 66 0.61 -25.32 1.16
CA PRO A 66 0.68 -24.39 0.04
C PRO A 66 -0.70 -24.21 -0.63
N PRO A 67 -1.07 -22.97 -0.97
CA PRO A 67 -2.32 -22.69 -1.64
C PRO A 67 -2.40 -23.38 -3.00
N ALA A 68 -3.61 -23.76 -3.39
CA ALA A 68 -3.85 -24.33 -4.70
C ALA A 68 -3.56 -23.32 -5.81
N MET A 69 -3.32 -23.81 -7.02
CA MET A 69 -3.11 -22.98 -8.21
C MET A 69 -4.32 -23.08 -9.13
N SER A 70 -4.74 -21.97 -9.70
CA SER A 70 -5.77 -21.92 -10.74
C SER A 70 -5.25 -22.51 -12.06
N PRO A 71 -6.13 -22.85 -13.02
CA PRO A 71 -5.73 -23.27 -14.36
C PRO A 71 -4.78 -22.28 -15.07
N ASP A 72 -4.95 -20.98 -14.78
CA ASP A 72 -4.12 -19.89 -15.30
C ASP A 72 -2.83 -19.65 -14.49
N ARG A 73 -2.47 -20.61 -13.63
CA ARG A 73 -1.29 -20.56 -12.75
C ARG A 73 -1.26 -19.37 -11.80
N LYS A 74 -2.44 -18.90 -11.35
CA LYS A 74 -2.54 -17.95 -10.24
C LYS A 74 -2.70 -18.69 -8.91
N VAL A 75 -2.20 -18.10 -7.83
CA VAL A 75 -2.37 -18.62 -6.47
C VAL A 75 -3.81 -18.38 -6.02
N ILE A 76 -4.51 -19.43 -5.61
CA ILE A 76 -5.87 -19.33 -5.06
C ILE A 76 -5.75 -18.94 -3.57
N PRO A 77 -6.27 -17.78 -3.13
CA PRO A 77 -6.20 -17.38 -1.74
C PRO A 77 -7.08 -18.28 -0.85
N SER A 78 -6.73 -18.42 0.42
CA SER A 78 -7.62 -19.06 1.39
C SER A 78 -8.82 -18.16 1.67
N GLU A 79 -9.97 -18.77 2.00
CA GLU A 79 -11.18 -18.04 2.35
C GLU A 79 -11.65 -18.44 3.75
N ALA A 80 -11.92 -17.44 4.58
CA ALA A 80 -12.49 -17.62 5.91
C ALA A 80 -13.35 -16.40 6.25
N PHE A 81 -14.46 -16.59 6.97
CA PHE A 81 -15.31 -15.48 7.43
C PHE A 81 -15.77 -14.49 6.35
N GLY A 82 -15.82 -14.90 5.08
CA GLY A 82 -16.19 -14.04 3.95
C GLY A 82 -15.07 -13.13 3.43
N ILE A 83 -13.82 -13.37 3.84
CA ILE A 83 -12.63 -12.66 3.37
C ILE A 83 -11.64 -13.61 2.70
N LYS A 84 -10.91 -13.08 1.71
CA LYS A 84 -9.79 -13.78 1.04
C LYS A 84 -8.49 -13.46 1.74
N VAL A 85 -7.60 -14.43 1.90
CA VAL A 85 -6.35 -14.26 2.66
C VAL A 85 -5.19 -14.96 1.96
N ILE A 86 -4.05 -14.29 1.93
CA ILE A 86 -2.76 -14.89 1.62
C ILE A 86 -1.74 -14.49 2.69
N SER A 87 -0.93 -15.44 3.13
CA SER A 87 0.11 -15.22 4.14
C SER A 87 1.35 -16.04 3.82
N MET A 88 2.51 -15.55 4.26
CA MET A 88 3.75 -16.32 4.19
C MET A 88 3.68 -17.63 4.98
N ALA A 89 2.90 -17.67 6.08
CA ALA A 89 2.72 -18.89 6.88
C ALA A 89 2.07 -20.05 6.10
N MET A 90 1.42 -19.77 4.97
CA MET A 90 0.83 -20.81 4.10
C MET A 90 1.87 -21.45 3.18
N LEU A 91 2.93 -20.72 2.82
CA LEU A 91 3.96 -21.17 1.87
C LEU A 91 5.10 -21.93 2.52
N SER A 92 5.36 -21.69 3.80
CA SER A 92 6.46 -22.33 4.53
C SER A 92 6.07 -23.75 4.96
N GLN A 93 6.53 -24.76 4.21
CA GLN A 93 6.63 -26.15 4.69
C GLN A 93 7.92 -26.41 5.47
N ASP A 94 8.89 -25.49 5.40
CA ASP A 94 10.20 -25.68 5.98
C ASP A 94 10.23 -25.18 7.43
N ASP A 95 10.38 -26.13 8.36
CA ASP A 95 10.91 -25.95 9.72
C ASP A 95 12.34 -25.36 9.73
N ASN A 96 12.86 -24.94 8.57
CA ASN A 96 14.18 -24.40 8.41
C ASN A 96 14.09 -22.86 8.49
N PRO A 97 14.64 -22.23 9.54
CA PRO A 97 14.71 -20.77 9.67
C PRO A 97 15.76 -20.19 8.71
N ALA A 98 15.72 -20.60 7.44
CA ALA A 98 16.55 -20.14 6.36
C ALA A 98 16.09 -18.73 5.95
N ILE A 99 16.41 -17.77 6.82
CA ILE A 99 16.52 -16.33 6.62
C ILE A 99 16.06 -15.89 5.23
N LEU A 100 14.77 -15.60 5.08
CA LEU A 100 14.26 -14.85 3.93
C LEU A 100 15.01 -13.52 3.88
N ARG A 101 15.98 -13.41 2.96
CA ARG A 101 16.72 -12.17 2.70
C ARG A 101 15.81 -11.19 1.96
N GLY A 102 15.98 -9.88 2.18
CA GLY A 102 15.10 -8.81 1.67
C GLY A 102 14.62 -8.92 0.21
N PRO A 103 15.46 -9.36 -0.76
CA PRO A 103 15.01 -9.54 -2.15
C PRO A 103 13.93 -10.62 -2.32
N MET A 104 13.99 -11.71 -1.53
CA MET A 104 12.99 -12.79 -1.58
C MET A 104 11.66 -12.34 -0.99
N VAL A 105 11.71 -11.58 0.11
CA VAL A 105 10.55 -10.94 0.75
C VAL A 105 9.78 -10.11 -0.29
N THR A 106 10.49 -9.23 -1.00
CA THR A 106 9.89 -8.38 -2.04
C THR A 106 9.24 -9.21 -3.15
N LYS A 107 9.89 -10.29 -3.58
CA LYS A 107 9.35 -11.20 -4.61
C LYS A 107 8.06 -11.89 -4.16
N TYR A 108 7.99 -12.40 -2.93
CA TYR A 108 6.78 -13.00 -2.39
C TYR A 108 5.64 -11.99 -2.27
N LEU A 109 5.94 -10.77 -1.83
CA LEU A 109 4.93 -9.72 -1.72
C LEU A 109 4.40 -9.32 -3.10
N GLN A 110 5.28 -9.19 -4.11
CA GLN A 110 4.87 -8.99 -5.50
C GLN A 110 4.00 -10.13 -6.02
N MET A 111 4.32 -11.37 -5.67
CA MET A 111 3.50 -12.53 -5.99
C MET A 111 2.12 -12.44 -5.31
N PHE A 112 2.05 -12.11 -4.02
CA PHE A 112 0.79 -12.01 -3.26
C PHE A 112 -0.17 -10.96 -3.81
N VAL A 113 0.35 -9.86 -4.35
CA VAL A 113 -0.51 -8.84 -4.93
C VAL A 113 -0.84 -9.12 -6.40
N ARG A 114 0.13 -9.59 -7.20
CA ARG A 114 -0.03 -9.67 -8.67
C ARG A 114 -0.41 -11.05 -9.20
N GLN A 115 -0.08 -12.12 -8.48
CA GLN A 115 -0.23 -13.50 -8.94
C GLN A 115 -1.27 -14.29 -8.15
N VAL A 116 -1.91 -13.67 -7.16
CA VAL A 116 -3.05 -14.25 -6.45
C VAL A 116 -4.34 -13.94 -7.20
N ASP A 117 -5.20 -14.94 -7.30
CA ASP A 117 -6.54 -14.81 -7.89
C ASP A 117 -7.52 -14.21 -6.87
N TRP A 118 -7.38 -12.91 -6.64
CA TRP A 118 -8.26 -12.16 -5.76
C TRP A 118 -9.70 -12.10 -6.24
N GLY A 119 -9.95 -12.31 -7.54
CA GLY A 119 -11.21 -11.91 -8.17
C GLY A 119 -11.48 -10.41 -7.94
N PRO A 120 -12.74 -9.98 -8.03
CA PRO A 120 -13.07 -8.58 -7.81
C PRO A 120 -13.10 -8.27 -6.31
N LEU A 121 -12.31 -7.27 -5.88
CA LEU A 121 -12.25 -6.78 -4.51
C LEU A 121 -12.63 -5.31 -4.42
N ASP A 122 -13.33 -4.94 -3.37
CA ASP A 122 -13.59 -3.55 -3.00
C ASP A 122 -12.43 -2.98 -2.17
N ILE A 123 -11.88 -3.79 -1.25
CA ILE A 123 -10.76 -3.41 -0.38
C ILE A 123 -9.76 -4.57 -0.27
N LEU A 124 -8.47 -4.24 -0.38
CA LEU A 124 -7.37 -5.13 -0.05
C LEU A 124 -6.54 -4.52 1.08
N LEU A 125 -6.50 -5.19 2.24
CA LEU A 125 -5.74 -4.76 3.40
C LEU A 125 -4.34 -5.41 3.38
N LEU A 126 -3.30 -4.61 3.58
CA LEU A 126 -1.92 -5.08 3.67
C LEU A 126 -1.44 -4.94 5.10
N ASP A 127 -1.31 -6.06 5.81
CA ASP A 127 -0.79 -6.09 7.18
C ASP A 127 0.74 -6.01 7.17
N LEU A 128 1.29 -4.80 7.24
CA LEU A 128 2.72 -4.58 7.06
C LEU A 128 3.53 -5.12 8.26
N PRO A 129 4.79 -5.57 8.10
CA PRO A 129 5.63 -5.95 9.24
C PRO A 129 5.87 -4.75 10.17
N PRO A 130 6.13 -4.91 11.48
CA PRO A 130 6.23 -3.81 12.43
C PRO A 130 7.45 -2.90 12.18
N GLY A 131 7.36 -1.65 12.63
CA GLY A 131 8.47 -0.70 12.63
C GLY A 131 8.46 0.22 11.42
N THR A 132 9.64 0.75 11.06
CA THR A 132 9.81 1.73 9.97
C THR A 132 10.99 1.34 9.07
N GLY A 133 11.23 0.04 8.95
CA GLY A 133 12.38 -0.50 8.21
C GLY A 133 12.14 -0.54 6.71
N ASP A 134 13.19 -0.88 5.96
CA ASP A 134 13.21 -0.84 4.49
C ASP A 134 12.14 -1.73 3.82
N ILE A 135 11.66 -2.78 4.50
CA ILE A 135 10.61 -3.66 3.98
C ILE A 135 9.28 -2.93 3.81
N GLN A 136 8.88 -2.10 4.79
CA GLN A 136 7.64 -1.33 4.67
C GLN A 136 7.75 -0.29 3.55
N LEU A 137 8.91 0.34 3.40
CA LEU A 137 9.17 1.29 2.32
C LEU A 137 9.11 0.58 0.96
N THR A 138 9.81 -0.54 0.83
CA THR A 138 9.82 -1.36 -0.40
C THR A 138 8.41 -1.80 -0.79
N LEU A 139 7.59 -2.19 0.20
CA LEU A 139 6.19 -2.54 0.00
C LEU A 139 5.37 -1.36 -0.53
N ALA A 140 5.50 -0.21 0.12
CA ALA A 140 4.76 0.99 -0.25
C ALA A 140 5.23 1.58 -1.59
N GLN A 141 6.47 1.30 -2.00
CA GLN A 141 6.99 1.63 -3.34
C GLN A 141 6.55 0.62 -4.41
N ALA A 142 6.42 -0.65 -4.06
CA ALA A 142 6.04 -1.71 -4.99
C ALA A 142 4.55 -1.66 -5.39
N PHE A 143 3.71 -1.09 -4.52
CA PHE A 143 2.26 -1.09 -4.69
C PHE A 143 1.65 0.30 -4.56
N PRO A 144 0.63 0.63 -5.39
CA PRO A 144 -0.05 1.92 -5.36
C PRO A 144 -1.10 1.93 -4.24
N LEU A 145 -0.65 2.12 -3.01
CA LEU A 145 -1.54 2.14 -1.85
C LEU A 145 -2.50 3.33 -1.93
N THR A 146 -3.81 3.08 -1.89
CA THR A 146 -4.83 4.15 -1.84
C THR A 146 -4.82 4.91 -0.51
N GLY A 147 -4.25 4.31 0.53
CA GLY A 147 -3.94 4.99 1.78
C GLY A 147 -3.32 4.05 2.81
N ALA A 148 -2.97 4.61 3.96
CA ALA A 148 -2.44 3.89 5.10
C ALA A 148 -3.19 4.23 6.39
N VAL A 149 -3.37 3.23 7.24
CA VAL A 149 -3.87 3.36 8.60
C VAL A 149 -2.75 3.05 9.56
N VAL A 150 -2.58 3.89 10.59
CA VAL A 150 -1.56 3.70 11.61
C VAL A 150 -2.20 3.19 12.89
N VAL A 151 -1.77 2.00 13.33
CA VAL A 151 -2.14 1.41 14.61
C VAL A 151 -1.10 1.78 15.67
N SER A 152 -1.59 2.30 16.78
CA SER A 152 -0.80 2.81 17.90
C SER A 152 -1.42 2.38 19.23
N THR A 153 -0.73 2.57 20.34
CA THR A 153 -1.27 2.38 21.71
C THR A 153 -1.21 3.67 22.51
N PRO A 154 -1.99 3.82 23.61
CA PRO A 154 -1.95 5.04 24.43
C PRO A 154 -0.57 5.34 25.03
N GLN A 155 0.29 4.32 25.16
CA GLN A 155 1.66 4.45 25.66
C GLN A 155 2.64 4.96 24.60
N ASP A 156 2.19 5.21 23.37
CA ASP A 156 3.00 5.73 22.27
C ASP A 156 3.19 7.24 22.42
N VAL A 157 3.61 7.68 23.61
CA VAL A 157 3.75 9.10 23.99
C VAL A 157 4.88 9.79 23.22
N SER A 158 5.78 9.02 22.60
CA SER A 158 6.86 9.57 21.78
C SER A 158 6.38 9.84 20.36
N LEU A 159 6.05 11.11 20.10
CA LEU A 159 5.87 11.67 18.75
C LEU A 159 6.96 11.24 17.77
N LYS A 160 8.18 10.97 18.23
CA LYS A 160 9.28 10.50 17.38
C LYS A 160 9.01 9.13 16.76
N ILE A 161 8.37 8.20 17.47
CA ILE A 161 8.11 6.83 16.98
C ILE A 161 6.94 6.86 15.99
N ALA A 162 5.84 7.55 16.34
CA ALA A 162 4.71 7.75 15.44
C ALA A 162 5.14 8.47 14.15
N ARG A 163 5.85 9.62 14.26
CA ARG A 163 6.36 10.37 13.11
C ARG A 163 7.28 9.56 12.22
N ARG A 164 8.05 8.61 12.75
CA ARG A 164 8.98 7.82 11.93
C ARG A 164 8.23 6.89 10.97
N GLY A 165 7.13 6.26 11.41
CA GLY A 165 6.29 5.43 10.55
C GLY A 165 5.51 6.25 9.53
N LEU A 166 5.07 7.44 9.93
CA LEU A 166 4.31 8.35 9.07
C LEU A 166 5.16 9.03 8.00
N ARG A 167 6.38 9.48 8.34
CA ARG A 167 7.33 10.07 7.38
C ARG A 167 7.63 9.14 6.22
N MET A 168 7.65 7.83 6.46
CA MET A 168 7.84 6.85 5.40
C MET A 168 6.67 6.87 4.41
N MET A 169 5.42 6.92 4.90
CA MET A 169 4.23 7.03 4.05
C MET A 169 4.19 8.37 3.28
N GLU A 170 4.63 9.46 3.92
CA GLU A 170 4.81 10.76 3.24
C GLU A 170 5.85 10.68 2.12
N GLN A 171 6.98 9.99 2.34
CA GLN A 171 8.04 9.81 1.33
C GLN A 171 7.54 9.07 0.08
N VAL A 172 6.63 8.10 0.24
CA VAL A 172 6.04 7.35 -0.88
C VAL A 172 4.68 7.89 -1.33
N LYS A 173 4.26 9.07 -0.84
CA LYS A 173 3.02 9.75 -1.23
C LYS A 173 1.76 8.89 -1.01
N VAL A 174 1.73 8.15 0.10
CA VAL A 174 0.56 7.37 0.50
C VAL A 174 -0.27 8.18 1.50
N PRO A 175 -1.54 8.51 1.19
CA PRO A 175 -2.38 9.27 2.11
C PRO A 175 -2.62 8.53 3.42
N ILE A 176 -2.48 9.21 4.55
CA ILE A 176 -2.84 8.65 5.85
C ILE A 176 -4.35 8.78 6.03
N LEU A 177 -5.06 7.65 6.01
CA LEU A 177 -6.51 7.60 6.19
C LEU A 177 -6.92 7.83 7.64
N GLY A 178 -6.01 7.54 8.58
CA GLY A 178 -6.15 7.93 9.96
C GLY A 178 -5.37 7.05 10.94
N VAL A 179 -5.56 7.33 12.22
CA VAL A 179 -4.91 6.65 13.34
C VAL A 179 -5.94 5.86 14.16
N ILE A 180 -5.59 4.63 14.52
CA ILE A 180 -6.33 3.78 15.45
C ILE A 180 -5.51 3.67 16.74
N GLU A 181 -6.13 3.96 17.88
CA GLU A 181 -5.54 3.69 19.20
C GLU A 181 -6.04 2.34 19.73
N ASN A 182 -5.23 1.31 19.61
CA ASN A 182 -5.53 -0.01 20.17
C ASN A 182 -5.12 -0.10 21.65
N MET A 183 -5.70 -1.06 22.38
CA MET A 183 -5.45 -1.28 23.80
C MET A 183 -5.77 -0.05 24.69
N SER A 184 -6.82 0.71 24.32
CA SER A 184 -7.23 1.95 24.99
C SER A 184 -8.28 1.69 26.08
N GLY A 185 -7.79 1.50 27.31
CA GLY A 185 -8.62 1.07 28.43
C GLY A 185 -8.84 -0.45 28.44
N PHE A 186 -9.69 -0.92 29.34
CA PHE A 186 -9.95 -2.33 29.62
C PHE A 186 -11.45 -2.55 29.83
N THR A 187 -12.03 -3.47 29.07
CA THR A 187 -13.41 -3.92 29.23
C THR A 187 -13.47 -4.98 30.32
N CYS A 188 -14.22 -4.71 31.39
CA CYS A 188 -14.46 -5.71 32.42
C CYS A 188 -15.29 -6.87 31.84
N PRO A 189 -14.81 -8.12 31.89
CA PRO A 189 -15.52 -9.26 31.31
C PRO A 189 -16.82 -9.60 32.04
N SER A 190 -16.97 -9.20 33.32
CA SER A 190 -18.14 -9.53 34.14
C SER A 190 -19.29 -8.54 33.99
N CYS A 191 -19.01 -7.26 33.75
CA CYS A 191 -20.02 -6.21 33.74
C CYS A 191 -19.95 -5.26 32.52
N GLY A 192 -19.01 -5.47 31.59
CA GLY A 192 -18.83 -4.64 30.40
C GLY A 192 -18.32 -3.23 30.67
N THR A 193 -18.04 -2.87 31.92
CA THR A 193 -17.56 -1.52 32.29
C THR A 193 -16.16 -1.28 31.72
N LEU A 194 -16.01 -0.19 30.99
CA LEU A 194 -14.73 0.24 30.46
C LEU A 194 -13.95 1.02 31.51
N THR A 195 -12.77 0.51 31.88
CA THR A 195 -11.88 1.09 32.89
C THR A 195 -10.59 1.54 32.25
N HIS A 196 -10.12 2.73 32.58
CA HIS A 196 -8.87 3.26 32.03
C HIS A 196 -7.71 2.87 32.94
N ILE A 197 -6.95 1.86 32.52
CA ILE A 197 -5.79 1.35 33.26
C ILE A 197 -4.47 2.04 32.87
N PHE A 198 -4.46 2.79 31.77
CA PHE A 198 -3.32 3.57 31.28
C PHE A 198 -3.73 5.01 30.96
N HIS A 199 -2.74 5.87 30.69
CA HIS A 199 -2.96 7.20 30.10
C HIS A 199 -3.77 7.08 28.80
N GLN A 200 -4.55 8.10 28.46
CA GLN A 200 -5.44 8.11 27.30
C GLN A 200 -5.07 9.17 26.28
N GLY A 201 -5.51 8.96 25.04
CA GLY A 201 -5.55 10.02 24.02
C GLY A 201 -4.22 10.22 23.30
N GLY A 202 -3.27 9.29 23.41
CA GLY A 202 -2.02 9.34 22.67
C GLY A 202 -2.26 9.32 21.16
N GLY A 203 -3.08 8.38 20.68
CA GLY A 203 -3.46 8.26 19.27
C GLY A 203 -4.27 9.46 18.76
N ALA A 204 -5.18 9.99 19.59
CA ALA A 204 -5.96 11.18 19.23
C ALA A 204 -5.09 12.44 19.14
N ALA A 205 -4.14 12.61 20.06
CA ALA A 205 -3.16 13.69 20.02
C ALA A 205 -2.24 13.58 18.79
N ILE A 206 -1.77 12.38 18.48
CA ILE A 206 -0.99 12.09 17.27
C ILE A 206 -1.79 12.48 16.02
N ALA A 207 -3.05 12.06 15.91
CA ALA A 207 -3.91 12.37 14.77
C ALA A 207 -4.09 13.89 14.59
N ALA A 208 -4.39 14.60 15.69
CA ALA A 208 -4.57 16.05 15.67
C ALA A 208 -3.30 16.80 15.24
N GLU A 209 -2.13 16.41 15.76
CA GLU A 209 -0.86 17.05 15.44
C GLU A 209 -0.45 16.87 13.97
N LEU A 210 -0.83 15.74 13.37
CA LEU A 210 -0.54 15.43 11.98
C LEU A 210 -1.60 15.96 11.00
N GLY A 211 -2.72 16.48 11.52
CA GLY A 211 -3.85 16.88 10.69
C GLY A 211 -4.52 15.71 9.96
N VAL A 212 -4.51 14.50 10.55
CA VAL A 212 -5.14 13.29 9.98
C VAL A 212 -6.33 12.84 10.83
N PRO A 213 -7.28 12.06 10.26
CA PRO A 213 -8.42 11.56 11.03
C PRO A 213 -8.02 10.63 12.18
N PHE A 214 -8.73 10.75 13.31
CA PHE A 214 -8.71 9.74 14.36
C PHE A 214 -9.86 8.76 14.11
N LEU A 215 -9.54 7.51 13.76
CA LEU A 215 -10.54 6.51 13.34
C LEU A 215 -11.26 5.86 14.53
N GLY A 216 -10.64 5.89 15.71
CA GLY A 216 -11.25 5.39 16.93
C GLY A 216 -10.26 4.74 17.88
N LYS A 217 -10.81 4.24 18.98
CA LYS A 217 -10.08 3.54 20.03
C LYS A 217 -10.67 2.15 20.25
N VAL A 218 -9.81 1.16 20.42
CA VAL A 218 -10.20 -0.23 20.70
C VAL A 218 -9.74 -0.57 22.12
N PRO A 219 -10.65 -0.90 23.06
CA PRO A 219 -10.25 -1.28 24.40
C PRO A 219 -9.58 -2.65 24.45
N LEU A 220 -8.78 -2.90 25.48
CA LEU A 220 -8.40 -4.27 25.84
C LEU A 220 -9.65 -5.03 26.24
N ASP A 221 -9.92 -6.13 25.54
CA ASP A 221 -11.05 -7.01 25.81
C ASP A 221 -10.51 -8.44 25.87
N PRO A 222 -10.66 -9.17 26.98
CA PRO A 222 -10.17 -10.55 27.10
C PRO A 222 -10.65 -11.45 25.97
N HIS A 223 -11.89 -11.24 25.49
CA HIS A 223 -12.44 -12.03 24.39
C HIS A 223 -11.64 -11.88 23.11
N VAL A 224 -10.92 -10.77 22.89
CA VAL A 224 -10.07 -10.59 21.68
C VAL A 224 -8.98 -11.66 21.63
N VAL A 225 -8.37 -11.96 22.77
CA VAL A 225 -7.30 -12.96 22.88
C VAL A 225 -7.89 -14.35 22.73
N ASP A 226 -8.94 -14.64 23.51
CA ASP A 226 -9.59 -15.95 23.52
C ASP A 226 -10.10 -16.36 22.13
N THR A 227 -10.75 -15.43 21.42
CA THR A 227 -11.32 -15.73 20.11
C THR A 227 -10.23 -15.75 19.04
N GLY A 228 -9.20 -14.92 19.17
CA GLY A 228 -8.01 -14.94 18.29
C GLY A 228 -7.29 -16.29 18.33
N ASP A 229 -7.03 -16.82 19.53
CA ASP A 229 -6.39 -18.13 19.70
C ASP A 229 -7.30 -19.29 19.24
N ALA A 230 -8.62 -19.12 19.35
CA ALA A 230 -9.61 -20.06 18.83
C ALA A 230 -9.81 -19.98 17.30
N GLY A 231 -9.12 -19.06 16.62
CA GLY A 231 -9.24 -18.87 15.17
C GLY A 231 -10.59 -18.29 14.72
N THR A 232 -11.28 -17.58 15.61
CA THR A 232 -12.55 -16.92 15.32
C THR A 232 -12.46 -15.42 15.62
N PRO A 233 -12.62 -14.53 14.63
CA PRO A 233 -12.57 -13.09 14.84
C PRO A 233 -13.62 -12.61 15.86
N LEU A 234 -13.23 -11.67 16.73
CA LEU A 234 -14.08 -11.12 17.80
C LEU A 234 -15.40 -10.56 17.25
N VAL A 235 -15.34 -9.87 16.11
CA VAL A 235 -16.52 -9.24 15.51
C VAL A 235 -17.66 -10.22 15.19
N ASP A 236 -17.35 -11.51 15.02
CA ASP A 236 -18.32 -12.59 14.88
C ASP A 236 -18.56 -13.35 16.19
N ALA A 237 -17.50 -13.60 16.97
CA ALA A 237 -17.59 -14.42 18.19
C ALA A 237 -18.28 -13.70 19.36
N ALA A 238 -18.07 -12.39 19.48
CA ALA A 238 -18.64 -11.54 20.53
C ALA A 238 -19.07 -10.18 19.93
N PRO A 239 -20.08 -10.16 19.05
CA PRO A 239 -20.48 -8.97 18.30
C PRO A 239 -20.92 -7.82 19.19
N ASP A 240 -21.48 -8.09 20.36
CA ASP A 240 -21.96 -7.06 21.30
C ASP A 240 -20.85 -6.54 22.23
N SER A 241 -19.62 -7.04 22.10
CA SER A 241 -18.50 -6.55 22.91
C SER A 241 -18.11 -5.12 22.54
N PRO A 242 -17.62 -4.31 23.50
CA PRO A 242 -17.14 -2.96 23.23
C PRO A 242 -16.03 -2.91 22.17
N ALA A 243 -15.14 -3.91 22.14
CA ALA A 243 -14.10 -3.99 21.11
C ALA A 243 -14.67 -4.34 19.72
N ALA A 244 -15.67 -5.23 19.62
CA ALA A 244 -16.32 -5.53 18.34
C ALA A 244 -17.05 -4.31 17.77
N GLU A 245 -17.71 -3.52 18.63
CA GLU A 245 -18.33 -2.27 18.22
C GLU A 245 -17.30 -1.25 17.73
N ALA A 246 -16.16 -1.11 18.43
CA ALA A 246 -15.07 -0.25 17.97
C ALA A 246 -14.54 -0.67 16.59
N TYR A 247 -14.36 -1.97 16.33
CA TYR A 247 -13.94 -2.46 15.01
C TYR A 247 -14.96 -2.17 13.92
N ARG A 248 -16.26 -2.31 14.19
CA ARG A 248 -17.32 -1.95 13.23
C ARG A 248 -17.34 -0.45 12.92
N GLN A 249 -17.13 0.42 13.91
CA GLN A 249 -17.05 1.86 13.69
C GLN A 249 -15.86 2.23 12.83
N ILE A 250 -14.69 1.65 13.10
CA ILE A 250 -13.47 1.82 12.30
C ILE A 250 -13.71 1.32 10.86
N ALA A 251 -14.31 0.14 10.70
CA ALA A 251 -14.68 -0.39 9.38
C ALA A 251 -15.65 0.54 8.65
N GLY A 252 -16.65 1.10 9.35
CA GLY A 252 -17.57 2.10 8.82
C GLY A 252 -16.83 3.32 8.28
N ALA A 253 -15.91 3.89 9.06
CA ALA A 253 -15.09 5.02 8.64
C ALA A 253 -14.22 4.69 7.42
N LEU A 254 -13.67 3.47 7.37
CA LEU A 254 -12.85 3.02 6.23
C LEU A 254 -13.69 2.68 4.99
N SER A 255 -14.94 2.24 5.14
CA SER A 255 -15.85 1.90 4.04
C SER A 255 -16.28 3.13 3.22
N GLY A 256 -16.45 4.28 3.89
CA GLY A 256 -17.02 5.51 3.32
C GLY A 256 -16.09 6.36 2.46
N GLY A 257 -14.81 5.99 2.31
CA GLY A 257 -13.86 6.69 1.44
C GLY A 257 -14.01 6.26 -0.02
N SER A 258 -15.11 6.64 -0.68
CA SER A 258 -15.35 6.36 -2.11
C SER A 258 -15.39 7.66 -2.92
N GLY A 259 -14.20 8.19 -3.19
CA GLY A 259 -13.96 8.99 -4.38
C GLY A 259 -12.70 8.45 -5.04
N PRO A 260 -12.60 8.42 -6.38
CA PRO A 260 -11.33 8.18 -7.03
C PRO A 260 -10.32 9.16 -6.44
N VAL A 261 -9.14 8.65 -6.04
CA VAL A 261 -8.03 9.52 -5.67
C VAL A 261 -7.66 10.29 -6.94
N GLY A 262 -8.15 11.52 -7.07
CA GLY A 262 -8.06 12.34 -8.28
C GLY A 262 -6.68 12.31 -8.94
N GLY A 263 -6.68 12.45 -10.26
CA GLY A 263 -5.53 12.29 -11.14
C GLY A 263 -5.45 10.91 -11.80
N VAL A 264 -4.23 10.52 -12.19
CA VAL A 264 -3.96 9.28 -12.91
C VAL A 264 -4.24 8.05 -12.04
N ALA A 265 -5.03 7.12 -12.56
CA ALA A 265 -5.32 5.86 -11.90
C ALA A 265 -4.06 4.98 -11.80
N MET A 266 -3.75 4.52 -10.59
CA MET A 266 -2.62 3.65 -10.28
C MET A 266 -3.14 2.30 -9.74
N PRO A 267 -2.50 1.15 -10.07
CA PRO A 267 -1.33 1.03 -10.93
C PRO A 267 -1.70 1.10 -12.40
N PHE A 268 -0.75 1.48 -13.24
CA PHE A 268 -0.85 1.32 -14.69
C PHE A 268 0.46 0.88 -15.31
N ALA A 269 0.37 0.29 -16.49
CA ALA A 269 1.50 0.04 -17.36
C ALA A 269 1.07 0.28 -18.81
N TRP A 270 1.44 1.44 -19.33
CA TRP A 270 1.10 1.90 -20.66
C TRP A 270 2.24 1.58 -21.63
N THR A 271 1.94 0.77 -22.64
CA THR A 271 2.81 0.60 -23.80
C THR A 271 2.43 1.68 -24.81
N ILE A 272 3.38 2.52 -25.24
CA ILE A 272 3.09 3.72 -26.04
C ILE A 272 2.31 3.41 -27.33
N THR A 273 2.55 2.25 -27.93
CA THR A 273 1.86 1.80 -29.15
C THR A 273 0.47 1.21 -28.91
N ASP A 274 0.06 1.00 -27.66
CA ASP A 274 -1.23 0.44 -27.27
C ASP A 274 -2.01 1.46 -26.43
N GLU A 275 -2.79 2.31 -27.09
CA GLU A 275 -3.61 3.35 -26.46
C GLU A 275 -4.60 2.79 -25.42
N LYS A 276 -5.04 1.53 -25.57
CA LYS A 276 -5.95 0.91 -24.59
C LYS A 276 -5.29 0.67 -23.24
N SER A 277 -3.96 0.61 -23.19
CA SER A 277 -3.18 0.46 -21.97
C SER A 277 -2.84 1.81 -21.29
N ARG A 278 -3.26 2.95 -21.86
CA ARG A 278 -3.13 4.27 -21.23
C ARG A 278 -3.99 4.34 -19.96
N PRO A 279 -3.47 4.88 -18.84
CA PRO A 279 -4.26 4.97 -17.61
C PRO A 279 -5.48 5.88 -17.77
N SER A 280 -6.55 5.54 -17.05
CA SER A 280 -7.68 6.44 -16.87
C SER A 280 -7.31 7.59 -15.93
N VAL A 281 -7.96 8.73 -16.14
CA VAL A 281 -7.77 9.94 -15.35
C VAL A 281 -9.08 10.31 -14.68
N SER A 282 -9.01 10.62 -13.39
CA SER A 282 -10.12 11.21 -12.64
C SER A 282 -9.83 12.69 -12.36
N PRO A 283 -10.86 13.55 -12.25
CA PRO A 283 -10.66 14.95 -11.88
C PRO A 283 -9.87 15.09 -10.58
N VAL A 284 -8.94 16.06 -10.56
CA VAL A 284 -8.22 16.44 -9.35
C VAL A 284 -9.13 17.34 -8.51
N GLU A 285 -9.31 17.00 -7.24
CA GLU A 285 -10.11 17.80 -6.30
C GLU A 285 -9.26 18.89 -5.62
N PRO A 286 -9.87 20.02 -5.21
CA PRO A 286 -9.19 21.06 -4.44
C PRO A 286 -8.58 20.50 -3.13
N GLY A 287 -7.33 20.85 -2.84
CA GLY A 287 -6.62 20.42 -1.63
C GLY A 287 -5.76 19.16 -1.77
N MET A 288 -5.68 18.58 -2.97
CA MET A 288 -4.71 17.50 -3.26
C MET A 288 -3.25 18.00 -3.21
N ALA A 289 -2.32 17.07 -2.98
CA ALA A 289 -0.89 17.39 -2.97
C ALA A 289 -0.45 18.01 -4.32
N PRO A 290 0.29 19.13 -4.33
CA PRO A 290 0.70 19.83 -5.56
C PRO A 290 1.40 18.95 -6.60
N ASP A 291 2.17 17.96 -6.13
CA ASP A 291 2.91 17.02 -6.96
C ASP A 291 2.15 15.73 -7.30
N ARG A 292 0.82 15.71 -7.07
CA ARG A 292 -0.05 14.64 -7.54
C ARG A 292 -0.16 14.72 -9.07
N LEU A 293 0.11 13.60 -9.74
CA LEU A 293 0.01 13.50 -11.19
C LEU A 293 -1.47 13.50 -11.63
N ALA A 294 -1.87 14.55 -12.33
CA ALA A 294 -3.22 14.76 -12.82
C ALA A 294 -3.47 14.04 -14.15
N ASP A 295 -2.52 14.11 -15.08
CA ASP A 295 -2.60 13.44 -16.38
C ASP A 295 -1.20 13.05 -16.88
N VAL A 296 -1.14 12.00 -17.70
CA VAL A 296 0.05 11.53 -18.40
C VAL A 296 -0.30 11.25 -19.85
N ASP A 297 0.45 11.89 -20.75
CA ASP A 297 0.34 11.70 -22.21
C ASP A 297 1.71 11.61 -22.86
N TYR A 298 1.77 11.07 -24.06
CA TYR A 298 2.99 10.94 -24.83
C TYR A 298 2.68 11.05 -26.32
N ASP A 299 3.33 11.99 -26.99
CA ASP A 299 3.21 12.21 -28.42
C ASP A 299 4.58 12.33 -29.10
N ALA A 300 4.59 12.78 -30.36
CA ALA A 300 5.82 12.94 -31.14
C ALA A 300 6.83 13.92 -30.53
N THR A 301 6.39 14.83 -29.66
CA THR A 301 7.22 15.86 -29.02
C THR A 301 7.75 15.43 -27.65
N GLY A 302 7.20 14.37 -27.05
CA GLY A 302 7.68 13.79 -25.80
C GLY A 302 6.58 13.48 -24.79
N LEU A 303 7.00 13.32 -23.53
CA LEU A 303 6.14 12.99 -22.39
C LEU A 303 5.52 14.27 -21.83
N ALA A 304 4.20 14.39 -21.90
CA ALA A 304 3.45 15.45 -21.26
C ALA A 304 2.91 15.00 -19.89
N LEU A 305 3.20 15.77 -18.85
CA LEU A 305 2.70 15.52 -17.49
C LEU A 305 1.94 16.74 -17.00
N SER A 306 0.73 16.53 -16.51
CA SER A 306 -0.06 17.56 -15.83
C SER A 306 -0.12 17.25 -14.34
N TRP A 307 -0.04 18.27 -13.50
CA TRP A 307 -0.02 18.14 -12.04
C TRP A 307 -1.23 18.80 -11.39
N ALA A 308 -1.54 18.38 -10.16
CA ALA A 308 -2.68 18.88 -9.40
C ALA A 308 -2.61 20.39 -9.09
N ASP A 309 -1.43 20.99 -9.07
CA ASP A 309 -1.23 22.44 -8.93
C ASP A 309 -1.41 23.22 -10.24
N GLY A 310 -1.79 22.54 -11.33
CA GLY A 310 -1.98 23.15 -12.65
C GLY A 310 -0.68 23.27 -13.46
N ARG A 311 0.48 22.88 -12.93
CA ARG A 311 1.71 22.82 -13.71
C ARG A 311 1.56 21.78 -14.82
N VAL A 312 2.00 22.12 -16.03
CA VAL A 312 2.16 21.21 -17.16
C VAL A 312 3.61 21.25 -17.57
N GLN A 313 4.20 20.09 -17.83
CA GLN A 313 5.59 19.96 -18.29
C GLN A 313 5.65 19.03 -19.50
N ARG A 314 6.57 19.29 -20.42
CA ARG A 314 6.77 18.46 -21.61
C ARG A 314 8.24 18.09 -21.72
N LEU A 315 8.53 16.81 -21.48
CA LEU A 315 9.88 16.29 -21.38
C LEU A 315 10.25 15.50 -22.63
N SER A 316 11.37 15.84 -23.25
CA SER A 316 11.87 15.08 -24.40
C SER A 316 12.33 13.68 -23.96
N PRO A 317 12.19 12.64 -24.81
CA PRO A 317 12.69 11.31 -24.51
C PRO A 317 14.19 11.28 -24.19
N ARG A 318 14.96 12.19 -24.81
CA ARG A 318 16.40 12.29 -24.60
C ARG A 318 16.73 12.87 -23.24
N ASP A 319 16.07 13.95 -22.82
CA ASP A 319 16.31 14.57 -21.51
C ASP A 319 15.89 13.63 -20.37
N LEU A 320 14.78 12.91 -20.56
CA LEU A 320 14.38 11.82 -19.68
C LEU A 320 15.52 10.79 -19.58
N ARG A 321 15.99 10.26 -20.71
CA ARG A 321 17.03 9.22 -20.72
C ARG A 321 18.33 9.67 -20.03
N ILE A 322 18.76 10.91 -20.28
CA ILE A 322 19.97 11.51 -19.68
C ILE A 322 19.77 11.69 -18.17
N SER A 323 18.57 12.09 -17.77
CA SER A 323 18.21 12.35 -16.37
C SER A 323 17.85 11.08 -15.58
N CYS A 324 17.99 9.89 -16.17
CA CYS A 324 17.62 8.63 -15.54
C CYS A 324 18.29 8.43 -14.16
N GLN A 325 17.49 8.15 -13.14
CA GLN A 325 17.95 7.98 -11.75
C GLN A 325 18.04 6.52 -11.31
N CYS A 326 17.99 5.56 -12.24
CA CYS A 326 18.11 4.15 -11.88
C CYS A 326 19.54 3.77 -11.46
N ALA A 327 19.67 2.65 -10.75
CA ALA A 327 20.96 2.13 -10.31
C ALA A 327 21.93 1.76 -11.46
N ALA A 328 21.43 1.58 -12.69
CA ALA A 328 22.28 1.35 -13.86
C ALA A 328 22.84 2.65 -14.47
N CYS A 329 22.26 3.81 -14.12
CA CYS A 329 22.65 5.12 -14.68
C CYS A 329 23.27 6.05 -13.63
N ARG A 330 23.11 5.76 -12.33
CA ARG A 330 23.73 6.51 -11.24
C ARG A 330 24.38 5.59 -10.24
N GLU A 331 25.56 6.00 -9.77
CA GLU A 331 26.26 5.31 -8.70
C GLU A 331 25.58 5.60 -7.35
N GLU A 332 25.31 4.55 -6.57
CA GLU A 332 24.40 4.59 -5.42
C GLU A 332 24.92 5.45 -4.26
N MET A 333 26.25 5.50 -4.04
CA MET A 333 26.83 6.19 -2.89
C MET A 333 27.12 7.67 -3.14
N THR A 334 27.49 8.01 -4.37
CA THR A 334 27.91 9.35 -4.78
C THR A 334 26.84 10.09 -5.57
N GLY A 335 25.86 9.37 -6.12
CA GLY A 335 24.85 9.92 -7.03
C GLY A 335 25.39 10.33 -8.40
N ALA A 336 26.66 10.03 -8.68
CA ALA A 336 27.34 10.40 -9.91
C ALA A 336 26.69 9.70 -11.12
N ALA A 337 26.52 10.46 -12.20
CA ALA A 337 26.01 9.92 -13.45
C ALA A 337 27.04 8.96 -14.07
N LEU A 338 26.63 7.72 -14.32
CA LEU A 338 27.40 6.70 -15.03
C LEU A 338 27.15 6.75 -16.55
N LEU A 339 26.03 7.33 -16.95
CA LEU A 339 25.65 7.50 -18.34
C LEU A 339 26.37 8.70 -18.95
N ASP A 340 27.07 8.50 -20.06
CA ASP A 340 27.59 9.58 -20.89
C ASP A 340 26.47 10.16 -21.78
N PRO A 341 26.08 11.44 -21.60
CA PRO A 341 25.00 12.06 -22.38
C PRO A 341 25.25 12.08 -23.89
N SER A 342 26.51 12.06 -24.34
CA SER A 342 26.87 12.05 -25.76
C SER A 342 26.54 10.73 -26.45
N THR A 343 26.41 9.64 -25.67
CA THR A 343 26.05 8.31 -26.17
C THR A 343 24.55 8.11 -26.35
N VAL A 344 23.73 9.01 -25.81
CA VAL A 344 22.27 8.95 -25.93
C VAL A 344 21.85 9.45 -27.30
N ARG A 345 21.28 8.54 -28.11
CA ARG A 345 20.81 8.83 -29.46
C ARG A 345 19.76 9.94 -29.49
N LEU A 346 19.83 10.80 -30.51
CA LEU A 346 18.86 11.89 -30.73
C LEU A 346 17.46 11.38 -31.06
N ASP A 347 17.35 10.20 -31.68
CA ASP A 347 16.08 9.58 -32.08
C ASP A 347 15.52 8.61 -31.03
N ILE A 348 16.03 8.66 -29.80
CA ILE A 348 15.53 7.82 -28.71
C ILE A 348 14.05 8.08 -28.44
N ARG A 349 13.29 7.02 -28.16
CA ARG A 349 11.85 7.10 -27.89
C ARG A 349 11.52 6.39 -26.59
N VAL A 350 10.47 6.84 -25.92
CA VAL A 350 9.83 6.07 -24.85
C VAL A 350 9.00 4.95 -25.48
N THR A 351 9.13 3.74 -24.96
CA THR A 351 8.38 2.56 -25.43
C THR A 351 7.31 2.14 -24.43
N ARG A 352 7.55 2.40 -23.14
CA ARG A 352 6.63 2.04 -22.05
C ARG A 352 6.75 3.02 -20.90
N ILE A 353 5.63 3.31 -20.26
CA ILE A 353 5.52 4.09 -19.01
C ILE A 353 4.70 3.28 -18.01
N TRP A 354 5.13 3.18 -16.77
CA TRP A 354 4.33 2.52 -15.73
C TRP A 354 4.42 3.25 -14.39
N SER A 355 3.43 3.03 -13.54
CA SER A 355 3.43 3.56 -12.19
C SER A 355 4.39 2.78 -11.28
N VAL A 356 5.21 3.48 -10.50
CA VAL A 356 5.99 2.89 -9.40
C VAL A 356 5.45 3.46 -8.09
N GLY A 357 4.62 2.66 -7.41
CA GLY A 357 3.84 3.12 -6.26
C GLY A 357 3.00 4.34 -6.60
N ASN A 358 3.00 5.33 -5.71
CA ASN A 358 2.32 6.63 -5.91
C ASN A 358 3.27 7.82 -6.10
N TYR A 359 4.57 7.57 -6.27
CA TYR A 359 5.59 8.62 -6.13
C TYR A 359 6.52 8.74 -7.35
N ALA A 360 6.45 7.81 -8.30
CA ALA A 360 7.37 7.75 -9.42
C ALA A 360 6.73 7.13 -10.67
N LEU A 361 7.31 7.47 -11.83
CA LEU A 361 7.09 6.77 -13.08
C LEU A 361 8.31 5.92 -13.40
N GLY A 362 8.05 4.71 -13.88
CA GLY A 362 9.04 3.94 -14.59
C GLY A 362 8.92 4.15 -16.09
N ILE A 363 10.06 4.19 -16.80
CA ILE A 363 10.12 4.46 -18.24
C ILE A 363 11.10 3.51 -18.92
N SER A 364 10.65 2.90 -20.02
CA SER A 364 11.49 2.11 -20.93
C SER A 364 11.76 2.89 -22.22
N PHE A 365 12.93 2.67 -22.81
CA PHE A 365 13.42 3.39 -23.98
C PHE A 365 13.75 2.45 -25.14
N SER A 366 13.79 3.02 -26.34
CA SER A 366 14.09 2.30 -27.58
C SER A 366 15.54 1.81 -27.72
N ASP A 367 16.45 2.24 -26.84
CA ASP A 367 17.82 1.73 -26.74
C ASP A 367 17.92 0.41 -25.94
N GLY A 368 16.78 -0.12 -25.49
CA GLY A 368 16.68 -1.35 -24.68
C GLY A 368 16.75 -1.09 -23.18
N HIS A 369 16.93 0.15 -22.72
CA HIS A 369 16.91 0.47 -21.30
C HIS A 369 15.48 0.39 -20.73
N ASP A 370 15.25 -0.48 -19.75
CA ASP A 370 13.90 -0.79 -19.23
C ASP A 370 13.75 -0.63 -17.71
N THR A 371 14.77 -0.09 -17.03
CA THR A 371 14.83 0.08 -15.57
C THR A 371 14.75 1.53 -15.13
N GLY A 372 14.44 2.47 -16.03
CA GLY A 372 14.37 3.88 -15.72
C GLY A 372 13.29 4.17 -14.67
N ILE A 373 13.66 4.88 -13.61
CA ILE A 373 12.76 5.29 -12.52
C ILE A 373 12.94 6.79 -12.29
N TYR A 374 11.82 7.50 -12.23
CA TYR A 374 11.78 8.96 -12.08
C TYR A 374 10.76 9.31 -11.00
N THR A 375 11.23 9.77 -9.85
CA THR A 375 10.32 10.31 -8.83
C THR A 375 9.59 11.53 -9.37
N PHE A 376 8.36 11.79 -8.91
CA PHE A 376 7.61 12.98 -9.32
C PHE A 376 8.36 14.27 -9.00
N LYS A 377 9.11 14.28 -7.88
CA LYS A 377 10.04 15.36 -7.56
C LYS A 377 11.11 15.53 -8.63
N ALA A 378 11.80 14.46 -9.01
CA ALA A 378 12.84 14.49 -10.05
C ALA A 378 12.27 14.93 -11.40
N LEU A 379 11.10 14.42 -11.82
CA LEU A 379 10.43 14.84 -13.06
C LEU A 379 10.14 16.34 -13.07
N ARG A 380 9.72 16.90 -11.93
CA ARG A 380 9.44 18.33 -11.79
C ARG A 380 10.70 19.20 -11.75
N GLU A 381 11.86 18.62 -11.50
CA GLU A 381 13.17 19.29 -11.50
C GLU A 381 13.84 19.27 -12.88
N ILE A 382 13.42 18.39 -13.80
CA ILE A 382 13.87 18.45 -15.20
C ILE A 382 13.25 19.73 -15.81
N GLU A 383 14.11 20.68 -16.18
CA GLU A 383 13.70 21.92 -16.82
C GLU A 383 12.97 21.61 -18.13
N ASP A 384 11.86 22.32 -18.39
CA ASP A 384 11.31 22.36 -19.74
C ASP A 384 12.43 22.93 -20.61
N ALA A 385 12.93 22.14 -21.57
CA ALA A 385 13.69 22.72 -22.65
C ALA A 385 12.74 23.73 -23.30
N GLU A 386 12.93 25.03 -23.03
CA GLU A 386 12.34 26.06 -23.87
C GLU A 386 12.61 25.60 -25.30
N LEU A 387 11.54 25.45 -26.09
CA LEU A 387 11.66 25.36 -27.53
C LEU A 387 12.40 26.63 -27.95
N GLU A 388 13.73 26.57 -28.02
CA GLU A 388 14.50 27.57 -28.73
C GLU A 388 14.01 27.48 -30.17
N ASP A 389 13.13 28.41 -30.54
CA ASP A 389 12.78 28.71 -31.92
C ASP A 389 14.10 28.95 -32.68
N VAL A 390 14.52 27.96 -33.48
CA VAL A 390 15.58 28.10 -34.49
C VAL A 390 15.10 27.57 -35.82
#